data_AF-A0A971K816-F1
#
_entry.id   AF-A0A971K816-F1
#
_cell.length_a   1.000
_cell.length_b   1.000
_cell.length_c   1.000
_cell.angle_alpha   90.00
_cell.angle_beta   90.00
_cell.angle_gamma   90.00
#
_symmetry.space_group_name_H-M   'P 1'
#
loop_
_entity.id
_entity.type
_entity.pdbx_description
1 polymer ?
#
loop_
_entity_poly.entity_id
_entity_poly.type
_entity_poly.pdbx_seq_one_letter_code
_entity_poly.pdbx_strand_id
1 'polypeptide(L)' 'MEATIPLDKMSVEEKIKTMETIRDDLRKNAESIPSPEWHKHVLDERENALKSGKDRFVEWDKARKKIINSIQ' A
#
# COMPACT_ATOMS: atom_id res chain seq x y z
N MET A 1 -5.05 -13.11 22.66
CA MET A 1 -6.51 -12.88 22.60
C MET A 1 -6.88 -12.75 21.13
N GLU A 2 -7.88 -13.50 20.69
CA GLU A 2 -8.41 -13.39 19.33
C GLU A 2 -9.53 -12.34 19.34
N ALA A 3 -9.37 -11.26 18.57
CA ALA A 3 -10.39 -10.24 18.44
C ALA A 3 -11.44 -10.72 17.41
N THR A 4 -12.64 -11.05 17.88
CA THR A 4 -13.75 -11.40 16.99
C THR A 4 -14.43 -10.12 16.50
N ILE A 5 -14.29 -9.82 15.20
CA ILE A 5 -14.99 -8.70 14.54
C ILE A 5 -16.14 -9.30 13.70
N PRO A 6 -17.41 -8.93 13.92
CA PRO A 6 -18.55 -9.48 13.19
C PRO A 6 -18.66 -8.86 11.79
N LEU A 7 -17.69 -9.15 10.92
CA LEU A 7 -17.58 -8.59 9.57
C LEU A 7 -18.81 -8.91 8.71
N ASP A 8 -19.50 -10.02 8.96
CA ASP A 8 -20.73 -10.40 8.28
C ASP A 8 -21.89 -9.41 8.50
N LYS A 9 -21.86 -8.68 9.62
CA LYS A 9 -22.91 -7.71 10.01
C LYS A 9 -22.61 -6.27 9.59
N MET A 10 -21.45 -6.02 8.98
CA MET A 10 -21.00 -4.68 8.61
C MET A 10 -21.29 -4.39 7.14
N SER A 11 -21.68 -3.14 6.86
CA SER A 11 -21.69 -2.61 5.50
C SER A 11 -20.26 -2.55 4.92
N VAL A 12 -20.15 -2.34 3.61
CA VAL A 12 -18.83 -2.20 2.96
C VAL A 12 -18.09 -0.97 3.51
N GLU A 13 -18.79 0.13 3.69
CA GLU A 13 -18.26 1.38 4.24
C GLU A 13 -17.74 1.18 5.67
N GLU A 14 -18.50 0.47 6.50
CA GLU A 14 -18.11 0.15 7.87
C GLU A 14 -16.84 -0.71 7.91
N LYS A 15 -16.74 -1.73 7.03
CA LYS A 15 -15.53 -2.55 6.90
C LYS A 15 -14.31 -1.72 6.53
N ILE A 16 -14.45 -0.82 5.56
CA ILE A 16 -13.36 0.07 5.12
C ILE A 16 -12.90 0.95 6.29
N LYS A 17 -13.84 1.58 6.99
CA LYS A 17 -13.53 2.43 8.14
C LYS A 17 -12.85 1.66 9.28
N THR A 18 -13.29 0.43 9.53
CA THR A 18 -12.63 -0.45 10.52
C THR A 18 -11.21 -0.81 10.09
N MET A 19 -10.98 -1.12 8.81
CA MET A 19 -9.64 -1.37 8.28
C MET A 19 -8.73 -0.15 8.44
N GLU A 20 -9.24 1.06 8.18
CA GLU A 20 -8.49 2.32 8.38
C GLU A 20 -8.15 2.54 9.86
N THR A 21 -9.12 2.31 10.75
CA THR A 21 -8.92 2.43 12.20
C THR A 21 -7.83 1.48 12.69
N ILE A 22 -7.87 0.21 12.24
CA ILE A 22 -6.84 -0.78 12.56
C ILE A 22 -5.48 -0.31 12.03
N ARG A 23 -5.42 0.17 10.79
CA ARG A 23 -4.19 0.66 10.18
C ARG A 23 -3.58 1.83 10.95
N ASP A 24 -4.40 2.78 11.39
CA ASP A 24 -3.92 3.95 12.15
C ASP A 24 -3.42 3.58 13.54
N ASP A 25 -4.01 2.57 14.18
CA ASP A 25 -3.50 2.06 15.45
C ASP A 25 -2.15 1.33 15.28
N LEU A 26 -2.04 0.45 14.27
CA LEU A 26 -0.80 -0.24 13.93
C LEU A 26 0.35 0.73 13.62
N ARG A 27 0.04 1.87 12.99
CA ARG A 27 1.03 2.90 12.65
C ARG A 27 1.76 3.45 13.88
N LYS A 28 1.10 3.51 15.05
CA LYS A 28 1.72 4.01 16.29
C LYS A 28 2.90 3.16 16.75
N ASN A 29 2.93 1.89 16.35
CA ASN A 29 3.98 0.93 16.66
C ASN A 29 4.71 0.47 15.39
N ALA A 30 4.75 1.29 14.33
CA ALA A 30 5.32 0.87 13.05
C ALA A 30 6.77 0.36 13.15
N GLU A 31 7.56 0.90 14.09
CA GLU A 31 8.94 0.49 14.33
C GLU A 31 9.08 -0.91 14.96
N SER A 32 8.03 -1.41 15.62
CA SER A 32 8.05 -2.74 16.24
C SER A 32 7.76 -3.88 15.26
N ILE A 33 7.32 -3.54 14.04
CA ILE A 33 7.04 -4.50 12.97
C ILE A 33 8.07 -4.27 11.85
N PRO A 34 9.17 -5.04 11.83
CA PRO A 34 10.16 -4.89 10.77
C PRO A 34 9.54 -5.19 9.41
N SER A 35 9.90 -4.39 8.41
CA SER A 35 9.51 -4.69 7.03
C SER A 35 10.13 -6.03 6.60
N PRO A 36 9.38 -6.89 5.89
CA PRO A 36 9.95 -8.11 5.32
C PRO A 36 11.13 -7.82 4.39
N GLU A 37 12.14 -8.69 4.37
CA GLU A 37 13.34 -8.54 3.53
C GLU A 37 13.03 -8.33 2.04
N TRP A 38 11.96 -8.95 1.52
CA TRP A 38 11.59 -8.79 0.12
C TRP A 38 11.18 -7.35 -0.23
N HIS A 39 10.73 -6.53 0.74
CA HIS A 39 10.46 -5.11 0.50
C HIS A 39 11.72 -4.40 0.02
N LYS A 40 12.85 -4.67 0.69
CA LYS A 40 14.14 -4.09 0.32
C LYS A 40 14.56 -4.53 -1.08
N HIS A 41 14.46 -5.82 -1.38
CA HIS A 41 14.81 -6.33 -2.71
C HIS A 41 14.04 -5.62 -3.84
N VAL A 42 12.74 -5.38 -3.66
CA VAL A 42 11.92 -4.65 -4.64
C VAL A 42 12.36 -3.20 -4.78
N LEU A 43 12.73 -2.54 -3.68
CA LEU A 43 13.23 -1.16 -3.70
C LEU A 43 14.58 -1.07 -4.41
N ASP A 44 15.51 -1.98 -4.09
CA ASP A 44 16.84 -2.07 -4.71
C ASP A 44 16.72 -2.33 -6.22
N GLU A 45 15.82 -3.23 -6.64
CA GLU A 45 15.55 -3.49 -8.06
C GLU A 45 15.07 -2.23 -8.80
N ARG A 46 14.11 -1.50 -8.21
CA ARG A 46 13.59 -0.26 -8.79
C ARG A 46 14.65 0.84 -8.84
N GLU A 47 15.47 0.96 -7.81
CA GLU A 47 16.57 1.93 -7.81
C GLU A 47 17.59 1.63 -8.91
N ASN A 48 17.93 0.35 -9.10
CA ASN A 48 18.82 -0.08 -10.18
C ASN A 48 18.19 0.14 -11.57
N ALA A 49 16.88 -0.06 -11.71
CA ALA A 49 16.16 0.24 -12.96
C ALA A 49 16.21 1.74 -13.29
N LEU A 50 16.09 2.62 -12.28
CA LEU A 50 16.25 4.07 -12.46
C LEU A 50 17.69 4.43 -12.85
N LYS A 51 18.70 3.90 -12.14
CA LYS A 51 20.12 4.16 -12.44
C LYS A 51 20.54 3.69 -13.83
N SER A 52 19.99 2.57 -14.29
CA SER A 52 20.25 2.02 -15.63
C SER A 52 19.39 2.67 -16.73
N GLY A 53 18.49 3.59 -16.40
CA GLY A 53 17.60 4.26 -17.34
C GLY A 53 16.47 3.38 -17.89
N LYS A 54 16.28 2.17 -17.34
CA LYS A 54 15.14 1.29 -17.66
C LYS A 54 13.82 1.88 -17.17
N ASP A 55 13.86 2.51 -16.00
CA ASP A 55 12.73 3.23 -15.41
C ASP A 55 12.99 4.73 -15.38
N ARG A 56 11.91 5.50 -15.28
CA ARG A 56 11.95 6.96 -15.16
C ARG A 56 10.83 7.46 -14.27
N PHE A 57 11.10 8.57 -13.60
CA PHE A 57 10.05 9.32 -12.91
C PHE A 57 9.06 9.87 -13.93
N VAL A 58 7.79 9.87 -13.53
CA VAL A 58 6.68 10.40 -14.33
C VAL A 58 5.87 11.31 -13.41
N GLU A 59 5.50 12.48 -13.94
CA GLU A 59 4.57 13.39 -13.28
C GLU A 59 3.31 12.66 -12.83
N TRP A 60 2.92 12.85 -11.58
CA TRP A 60 1.80 12.13 -10.98
C TRP A 60 0.51 12.25 -11.78
N ASP A 61 0.19 13.45 -12.27
CA ASP A 61 -1.01 13.67 -13.09
C ASP A 61 -0.99 12.89 -14.41
N LYS A 62 0.19 12.72 -15.02
CA LYS A 62 0.35 11.90 -16.23
C LYS A 62 0.18 10.42 -15.92
N ALA A 63 0.79 9.95 -14.83
CA ALA A 63 0.67 8.57 -14.37
C ALA A 63 -0.79 8.23 -14.03
N ARG A 64 -1.46 9.09 -13.26
CA ARG A 64 -2.88 8.93 -12.87
C ARG A 64 -3.79 8.85 -14.08
N LYS A 65 -3.66 9.77 -15.05
CA LYS A 65 -4.45 9.75 -16.29
C LYS A 65 -4.24 8.44 -17.07
N LYS A 66 -3.00 7.97 -17.18
CA LYS A 66 -2.70 6.70 -17.86
C LYS A 66 -3.39 5.51 -17.17
N ILE A 67 -3.36 5.44 -15.84
CA ILE A 67 -3.98 4.36 -15.06
C ILE A 67 -5.50 4.37 -15.25
N ILE A 68 -6.14 5.53 -15.10
CA ILE A 68 -7.60 5.67 -15.27
C ILE A 68 -8.01 5.22 -16.67
N ASN A 69 -7.31 5.68 -17.71
CA ASN A 69 -7.60 5.32 -19.09
C ASN A 69 -7.37 3.83 -19.40
N SER A 70 -6.56 3.12 -18.61
CA SER A 70 -6.31 1.67 -18.81
C SER A 70 -7.34 0.76 -18.17
N ILE A 71 -8.25 1.31 -17.36
CA ILE A 71 -9.29 0.57 -16.62
C ILE A 71 -10.69 0.80 -17.25
N GLN A 72 -10.79 1.73 -18.20
CA GLN A 72 -12.00 2.00 -19.00
C GLN A 72 -11.96 1.25 -20.33
#